data_AF-A0A370HWK4-F1
#
_entry.id   AF-A0A370HWK4-F1
#
_cell.length_a   1.000
_cell.length_b   1.000
_cell.length_c   1.000
_cell.angle_alpha   90.00
_cell.angle_beta   90.00
_cell.angle_gamma   90.00
#
_symmetry.space_group_name_H-M   'P 1'
#
loop_
_entity.id
_entity.type
_entity.pdbx_description
1 polymer ?
#
loop_
_entity_poly.entity_id
_entity_poly.type
_entity_poly.pdbx_seq_one_letter_code
_entity_poly.pdbx_strand_id
1 'polypeptide(L)' 'MRKDFTLPDLQSKLDLLESGGQFQVLRVDIERLFGMNDVARARLLLFAQGHGCLAIETDTGVTFRRDAEVRATSLGSS' A
#
# COMPACT_ATOMS: atom_id res chain seq x y z
N MET A 1 -6.26 23.62 -3.48
CA MET A 1 -5.82 22.69 -4.54
C MET A 1 -5.03 21.57 -3.89
N ARG A 2 -5.57 20.35 -3.82
CA ARG A 2 -4.72 19.20 -3.48
C ARG A 2 -3.83 18.96 -4.69
N LYS A 3 -2.52 19.09 -4.48
CA LYS A 3 -1.46 18.77 -5.45
C LYS A 3 -1.75 17.36 -5.99
N ASP A 4 -1.75 17.20 -7.31
CA ASP A 4 -2.13 15.96 -7.98
C ASP A 4 -1.40 14.77 -7.33
N PHE A 5 -2.14 13.94 -6.59
CA PHE A 5 -1.61 12.72 -6.01
C PHE A 5 -1.37 11.75 -7.16
N THR A 6 -0.11 11.32 -7.34
CA THR A 6 0.34 10.58 -8.52
C THR A 6 0.89 9.21 -8.11
N LEU A 7 0.99 8.29 -9.08
CA LEU A 7 1.59 6.97 -8.85
C LEU A 7 3.01 7.05 -8.25
N PRO A 8 3.93 7.93 -8.70
CA PRO A 8 5.23 8.09 -8.04
C PRO A 8 5.13 8.58 -6.59
N ASP A 9 4.19 9.47 -6.25
CA ASP A 9 3.99 9.91 -4.86
C ASP A 9 3.54 8.73 -3.98
N LEU A 10 2.61 7.91 -4.48
CA LEU A 10 2.20 6.69 -3.81
C LEU A 10 3.37 5.72 -3.63
N GLN A 11 4.17 5.48 -4.69
CA GLN A 11 5.35 4.61 -4.61
C GLN A 11 6.33 5.08 -3.52
N SER A 12 6.68 6.36 -3.49
CA SER A 12 7.58 6.91 -2.47
C SER A 12 7.02 6.73 -1.06
N LYS A 13 5.72 6.89 -0.87
CA LYS A 13 5.09 6.66 0.44
C LYS A 13 5.09 5.20 0.86
N LEU A 14 4.88 4.28 -0.08
CA LEU A 14 4.97 2.85 0.18
C LEU A 14 6.41 2.40 0.47
N ASP A 15 7.39 2.99 -0.20
CA ASP A 15 8.81 2.67 0.02
C ASP A 15 9.26 3.08 1.44
N LEU A 16 8.83 4.28 1.87
CA LEU A 16 9.14 4.88 3.18
C LEU A 16 8.30 4.31 4.34
N LEU A 17 7.34 3.43 4.09
CA LEU A 17 6.54 2.82 5.15
C LEU A 17 7.43 1.94 6.03
N GLU A 18 7.44 2.17 7.33
CA GLU A 18 8.15 1.28 8.25
C GLU A 18 7.39 -0.04 8.44
N SER A 19 8.08 -1.07 8.95
CA SER A 19 7.44 -2.37 9.28
C SER A 19 6.23 -2.17 10.19
N GLY A 20 5.08 -2.72 9.80
CA GLY A 20 3.81 -2.52 10.52
C GLY A 20 3.15 -1.16 10.30
N GLY A 21 3.79 -0.24 9.58
CA GLY A 21 3.22 1.04 9.21
C GLY A 21 2.03 0.90 8.27
N GLN A 22 1.18 1.92 8.27
CA GLN A 22 0.01 2.00 7.40
C GLN A 22 -0.11 3.36 6.73
N PHE A 23 -0.57 3.37 5.48
CA PHE A 23 -0.85 4.58 4.72
C PHE A 23 -2.19 4.46 4.00
N GLN A 24 -3.10 5.39 4.29
CA GLN A 24 -4.43 5.40 3.68
C GLN A 24 -4.48 6.36 2.50
N VAL A 25 -5.04 5.87 1.39
CA VAL A 25 -5.35 6.64 0.18
C VAL A 25 -6.85 6.71 0.02
N LEU A 26 -7.37 7.90 -0.28
CA LEU A 26 -8.80 8.07 -0.49
C LEU A 26 -9.25 7.35 -1.76
N ARG A 27 -10.50 6.91 -1.75
CA ARG A 27 -11.14 6.25 -2.88
C ARG A 27 -11.00 7.04 -4.19
N VAL A 28 -11.23 8.35 -4.17
CA VAL A 28 -11.10 9.22 -5.36
C VAL A 28 -9.70 9.21 -5.96
N ASP A 29 -8.66 9.08 -5.14
CA ASP A 29 -7.28 9.05 -5.58
C ASP A 29 -6.94 7.64 -6.14
N ILE A 30 -7.42 6.57 -5.50
CA ILE A 30 -7.27 5.20 -6.01
C ILE A 30 -7.94 5.03 -7.38
N GLU A 31 -9.17 5.53 -7.53
CA GLU A 31 -9.91 5.47 -8.79
C GLU A 31 -9.21 6.25 -9.91
N ARG A 32 -8.60 7.40 -9.59
CA ARG A 32 -7.80 8.17 -10.54
C ARG A 32 -6.51 7.46 -10.95
N LEU A 33 -5.87 6.78 -10.02
CA LEU A 33 -4.57 6.12 -10.25
C LEU A 33 -4.69 4.77 -10.95
N PHE A 34 -5.68 3.96 -10.57
CA PHE A 34 -5.81 2.57 -11.02
C PHE A 34 -7.06 2.34 -11.86
N GLY A 35 -8.14 3.07 -11.60
CA GLY A 35 -9.49 2.82 -12.14
C GLY A 35 -10.41 2.10 -11.14
N MET A 36 -11.64 1.79 -11.56
CA MET A 36 -12.69 1.17 -10.71
C MET A 36 -13.01 -0.30 -11.06
N ASN A 37 -12.40 -0.87 -12.09
CA ASN A 37 -12.76 -2.22 -12.57
C ASN A 37 -11.93 -3.33 -11.90
N ASP A 38 -12.32 -4.58 -12.09
CA ASP A 38 -11.62 -5.74 -11.50
C ASP A 38 -10.15 -5.82 -11.91
N VAL A 39 -9.83 -5.37 -13.14
CA VAL A 39 -8.46 -5.28 -13.63
C VAL A 39 -7.66 -4.22 -12.86
N ALA A 40 -8.26 -3.06 -12.59
CA ALA A 40 -7.68 -2.01 -11.74
C ALA A 40 -7.42 -2.51 -10.33
N ARG A 41 -8.37 -3.26 -9.76
CA ARG A 41 -8.25 -3.86 -8.44
C ARG A 41 -7.14 -4.89 -8.38
N ALA A 42 -7.04 -5.77 -9.38
CA ALA A 42 -5.93 -6.72 -9.48
C ALA A 42 -4.57 -6.00 -9.59
N ARG A 43 -4.49 -4.93 -10.40
CA ARG A 43 -3.26 -4.11 -10.52
C ARG A 43 -2.89 -3.41 -9.22
N LEU A 44 -3.85 -2.89 -8.47
CA LEU A 44 -3.65 -2.29 -7.15
C LEU A 44 -3.05 -3.31 -6.17
N LEU A 45 -3.62 -4.53 -6.13
CA LEU A 45 -3.14 -5.60 -5.26
C LEU A 45 -1.72 -6.05 -5.63
N LEU A 46 -1.43 -6.19 -6.93
CA LEU A 46 -0.08 -6.51 -7.41
C LEU A 46 0.92 -5.39 -7.11
N PHE A 47 0.49 -4.14 -7.27
CA PHE A 47 1.29 -2.98 -6.95
C PHE A 47 1.66 -2.95 -5.45
N ALA A 48 0.69 -3.16 -4.56
CA ALA A 48 0.95 -3.24 -3.12
C ALA A 48 1.96 -4.37 -2.78
N GLN A 49 1.74 -5.56 -3.34
CA GLN A 49 2.61 -6.72 -3.14
C GLN A 49 4.05 -6.45 -3.62
N GLY A 50 4.22 -5.76 -4.75
CA GLY A 50 5.53 -5.34 -5.26
C GLY A 50 6.31 -4.44 -4.30
N HIS A 51 5.64 -3.79 -3.33
CA HIS A 51 6.25 -2.95 -2.30
C HIS A 51 6.29 -3.60 -0.90
N GLY A 52 5.99 -4.91 -0.80
CA GLY A 52 5.91 -5.62 0.49
C GLY A 52 4.73 -5.16 1.35
N CYS A 53 3.69 -4.64 0.71
CA CYS A 53 2.51 -4.10 1.38
C CYS A 53 1.27 -4.94 1.04
N LEU A 54 0.37 -5.03 2.01
CA LEU A 54 -1.01 -5.46 1.82
C LEU A 54 -1.86 -4.24 1.47
N ALA A 55 -2.79 -4.38 0.53
CA ALA A 55 -3.81 -3.37 0.26
C ALA A 55 -5.16 -3.86 0.81
N ILE A 56 -5.75 -3.06 1.69
CA ILE A 56 -7.00 -3.35 2.39
C ILE A 56 -8.02 -2.31 1.95
N GLU A 57 -9.07 -2.73 1.25
CA GLU A 57 -10.15 -1.85 0.86
C GLU A 57 -11.03 -1.49 2.07
N THR A 58 -11.38 -0.20 2.18
CA THR A 58 -12.26 0.35 3.20
C THR A 58 -13.36 1.18 2.52
N ASP A 59 -14.41 1.55 3.26
CA ASP A 59 -15.46 2.46 2.75
C ASP A 59 -14.91 3.80 2.24
N THR A 60 -13.78 4.25 2.79
CA THR A 60 -13.16 5.55 2.46
C THR A 60 -12.07 5.47 1.40
N GLY A 61 -11.61 4.27 1.02
CA GLY A 61 -10.53 4.09 0.06
C GLY A 61 -9.74 2.79 0.26
N VAL A 62 -8.41 2.90 0.25
CA VAL A 62 -7.51 1.76 0.41
C VAL A 62 -6.45 2.10 1.43
N THR A 63 -6.29 1.21 2.41
CA THR A 63 -5.19 1.25 3.38
C THR A 63 -4.11 0.29 2.93
N PHE A 64 -2.92 0.82 2.66
CA PHE A 64 -1.72 0.03 2.47
C PHE A 64 -1.06 -0.22 3.82
N ARG A 65 -0.72 -1.47 4.12
CA ARG A 65 -0.04 -1.85 5.35
C ARG A 65 1.20 -2.64 5.00
N ARG A 66 2.37 -2.20 5.48
CA ARG A 66 3.59 -2.99 5.36
C ARG A 66 3.52 -4.12 6.39
N ASP A 67 3.78 -5.34 5.94
CA ASP A 67 3.86 -6.45 6.88
C ASP A 67 4.92 -6.10 7.94
N ALA A 68 4.53 -6.25 9.20
CA ALA A 68 5.50 -6.20 10.26
C ALA A 68 6.21 -7.55 10.21
N GLU A 69 7.17 -7.72 9.30
CA GLU A 69 8.04 -8.87 9.42
C GLU A 69 8.59 -8.83 10.84
N VAL A 70 8.25 -9.88 11.59
CA VAL A 70 8.61 -10.08 12.98
C VAL A 70 10.13 -10.07 13.05
N ARG A 71 10.75 -8.91 13.27
CA ARG A 71 12.16 -8.82 13.64
C ARG A 71 12.33 -9.28 15.09
N ALA A 72 12.19 -10.59 15.32
CA ALA A 72 12.68 -11.41 16.44
C ALA A 72 11.91 -12.74 16.40
N THR A 73 12.41 -13.81 15.80
CA THR A 73 13.39 -14.70 16.44
C THR A 73 14.14 -15.54 15.40
N SER A 74 15.32 -15.10 14.99
CA SER A 74 16.44 -16.03 14.88
C SER A 74 17.24 -15.89 16.18
N LEU A 75 16.66 -16.45 17.25
CA LEU A 75 17.41 -16.76 18.45
C LEU A 75 18.44 -17.81 18.05
N GLY A 76 19.71 -17.57 18.37
CA GLY A 76 20.73 -18.61 18.28
C GLY A 76 20.33 -19.83 19.11
N SER A 77 20.58 -21.02 18.56
CA SER A 77 20.62 -22.34 19.20
C SER A 77 21.13 -23.28 18.10
N SER A 78 22.28 -23.95 18.15
CA SER A 78 23.29 -24.20 19.17
C SER A 78 24.63 -24.48 18.47
#